data_AF-A0A0N4UMM3-F1
#
_entry.id   AF-A0A0N4UMM3-F1
#
_cell.length_a   1.000
_cell.length_b   1.000
_cell.length_c   1.000
_cell.angle_alpha   90.00
_cell.angle_beta   90.00
_cell.angle_gamma   90.00
#
_symmetry.space_group_name_H-M   'P 1'
#
loop_
_entity.id
_entity.type
_entity.pdbx_description
1 polymer ?
#
loop_
_entity_poly.entity_id
_entity_poly.type
_entity_poly.pdbx_seq_one_letter_code
_entity_poly.pdbx_strand_id
1 'polypeptide(L)'
;LHDLLISFQILSLMEHFDLLPFGHEKIGSLSESAKRRLIICTYLLSDPLILLFDDPTKDLDALSNYQLIYSLNCYMKRCHRIALISLRCPRSDIYQLMSRITILFYGEVMYSGQTKYMLSYFRQIGFPCPSNENPAVYYLSLATIDRETSQRYRESQDQAIKLVNLFMVSSERDFRNCP
;
A
#
# COMPACT_ATOMS: atom_id res chain seq x y z
N LEU A 1 11.08 28.22 22.88
CA LEU A 1 9.80 27.48 22.81
C LEU A 1 9.66 26.73 21.49
N HIS A 2 9.79 27.41 20.34
CA HIS A 2 9.72 26.79 19.00
C HIS A 2 10.78 25.69 18.79
N ASP A 3 12.05 25.95 19.11
CA ASP A 3 13.13 24.96 18.95
C ASP A 3 12.95 23.72 19.84
N LEU A 4 12.43 23.91 21.06
CA LEU A 4 12.18 22.81 21.99
C LEU A 4 11.09 21.87 21.48
N LEU A 5 10.07 22.44 20.83
CA LEU A 5 8.94 21.70 20.28
C LEU A 5 9.36 20.90 19.04
N ILE A 6 10.19 21.50 18.18
CA ILE A 6 10.80 20.81 17.03
C ILE A 6 11.70 19.67 17.51
N SER A 7 12.58 19.92 18.49
CA SER A 7 13.45 18.87 19.03
C SER A 7 12.64 17.69 19.61
N PHE A 8 11.53 17.97 20.30
CA PHE A 8 10.64 16.93 20.80
C PHE A 8 9.99 16.12 19.67
N GLN A 9 9.51 16.78 18.62
CA GLN A 9 8.93 16.10 17.46
C GLN A 9 9.95 15.23 16.73
N ILE A 10 11.18 15.73 16.54
CA ILE A 10 12.28 14.97 15.93
C ILE A 10 12.56 13.72 16.75
N LEU A 11 12.74 13.85 18.07
CA LEU A 11 13.03 12.71 18.94
C LEU A 11 11.89 11.69 18.93
N SER A 12 10.63 12.14 18.97
CA SER A 12 9.47 11.25 18.92
C SER A 12 9.39 10.47 17.60
N LEU A 13 9.69 11.11 16.46
CA LEU A 13 9.75 10.43 15.17
C LEU A 13 10.94 9.48 15.08
N MET A 14 12.10 9.89 15.59
CA MET A 14 13.28 9.05 15.60
C MET A 14 13.08 7.80 16.46
N GLU A 15 12.39 7.91 17.60
CA GLU A 15 12.00 6.77 18.42
C GLU A 15 11.02 5.86 17.68
N HIS A 16 9.96 6.42 17.11
CA HIS A 16 8.90 5.66 16.44
C HIS A 16 9.39 4.86 15.22
N PHE A 17 10.41 5.36 14.51
CA PHE A 17 10.97 4.73 13.32
C PHE A 17 12.32 4.02 13.57
N ASP A 18 12.67 3.70 14.82
CA ASP A 18 13.92 3.03 15.19
C ASP A 18 15.19 3.73 14.67
N LEU A 19 15.20 5.06 14.68
CA LEU A 19 16.31 5.90 14.21
C LEU A 19 17.19 6.47 15.34
N LEU A 20 16.79 6.33 16.61
CA LEU A 20 17.58 6.80 17.75
C LEU A 20 19.05 6.34 17.74
N PRO A 21 19.38 5.05 17.43
CA PRO A 21 20.77 4.60 17.40
C PRO A 21 21.64 5.31 16.35
N PHE A 22 21.01 5.89 15.32
CA PHE A 22 21.69 6.50 14.17
C PHE A 22 21.80 8.02 14.27
N GLY A 23 21.44 8.63 15.41
CA GLY A 23 21.33 10.09 15.54
C GLY A 23 22.61 10.89 15.32
N HIS A 24 23.78 10.24 15.39
CA HIS A 24 25.09 10.85 15.15
C HIS A 24 25.83 10.24 13.94
N GLU A 25 25.19 9.33 13.21
CA GLU A 25 25.77 8.72 12.03
C GLU A 25 25.69 9.63 10.80
N LYS A 26 26.64 9.47 9.89
CA LYS A 26 26.59 10.17 8.60
C LYS A 26 25.53 9.49 7.73
N ILE A 27 24.72 10.25 7.00
CA ILE A 27 23.70 9.70 6.09
C ILE A 27 24.28 8.64 5.14
N GLY A 28 25.53 8.82 4.69
CA GLY A 28 26.24 7.87 3.84
C GLY A 28 26.51 6.49 4.46
N SER A 29 26.64 6.37 5.79
CA SER A 29 26.86 5.10 6.49
C SER A 29 25.58 4.32 6.77
N LEU A 30 24.42 4.98 6.67
CA LEU A 30 23.13 4.36 6.95
C LEU A 30 22.78 3.28 5.92
N SER A 31 22.16 2.21 6.42
CA SER A 31 21.52 1.21 5.57
C SER A 31 20.38 1.83 4.76
N GLU A 32 19.99 1.20 3.65
CA GLU A 32 18.91 1.71 2.81
C GLU A 32 17.57 1.79 3.57
N SER A 33 17.33 0.82 4.46
CA SER A 33 16.19 0.82 5.38
C SER A 33 16.19 2.04 6.30
N ALA A 34 17.33 2.34 6.93
CA ALA A 34 17.46 3.51 7.80
C ALA A 34 17.33 4.83 7.03
N LYS A 35 17.92 4.92 5.83
CA LYS A 35 17.77 6.09 4.94
C LYS A 35 16.31 6.32 4.58
N ARG A 36 15.57 5.27 4.23
CA ARG A 36 14.16 5.41 3.86
C ARG A 36 13.28 5.82 5.02
N ARG A 37 13.49 5.23 6.21
CA ARG A 37 12.83 5.66 7.45
C ARG A 37 13.12 7.13 7.77
N LEU A 38 14.38 7.54 7.63
CA LEU A 38 14.79 8.93 7.83
C LEU A 38 14.08 9.90 6.87
N ILE A 39 14.03 9.56 5.57
CA ILE A 39 13.31 10.35 4.57
C ILE A 39 11.81 10.45 4.89
N ILE A 40 11.18 9.37 5.34
CA ILE A 40 9.78 9.41 5.77
C ILE A 40 9.60 10.34 6.98
N CYS A 41 10.48 10.23 7.98
CA CYS A 41 10.46 11.12 9.14
C CYS A 41 10.58 12.60 8.74
N THR A 42 11.42 12.94 7.74
CA THR A 42 11.55 14.35 7.32
C THR A 42 10.26 14.89 6.70
N TYR A 43 9.50 14.08 5.97
CA TYR A 43 8.18 14.47 5.49
C TYR A 43 7.14 14.58 6.61
N LEU A 44 7.23 13.70 7.62
CA LEU A 44 6.32 13.71 8.78
C LEU A 44 6.51 14.90 9.72
N LEU A 45 7.70 15.51 9.74
CA LEU A 45 7.95 16.73 10.52
C LEU A 45 7.03 17.90 10.13
N SER A 46 6.59 17.93 8.88
CA SER A 46 5.64 18.94 8.37
C SER A 46 4.19 18.66 8.76
N ASP A 47 3.92 17.56 9.48
CA ASP A 47 2.59 17.09 9.87
C ASP A 47 1.53 17.09 8.73
N PRO A 48 1.82 16.48 7.57
CA PRO A 48 0.90 16.50 6.44
C PRO A 48 -0.34 15.62 6.69
N LEU A 49 -1.52 16.10 6.25
CA LEU A 49 -2.78 15.34 6.35
C LEU A 49 -2.77 14.05 5.49
N ILE A 50 -2.14 14.13 4.32
CA ILE A 50 -2.06 13.04 3.34
C ILE A 50 -0.62 12.90 2.87
N LEU A 51 -0.07 11.69 2.93
CA LEU A 51 1.22 11.34 2.34
C LEU A 51 1.04 10.37 1.19
N LEU A 52 1.82 10.58 0.14
CA LEU A 52 1.84 9.73 -1.05
C LEU A 52 3.23 9.07 -1.14
N PHE A 53 3.25 7.75 -1.25
CA PHE A 53 4.48 6.98 -1.39
C PHE A 53 4.44 6.16 -2.67
N ASP A 54 5.45 6.34 -3.50
CA ASP A 54 5.67 5.49 -4.67
C ASP A 54 6.64 4.35 -4.32
N ASP A 55 6.09 3.15 -4.18
CA ASP A 55 6.78 1.92 -3.75
C ASP A 55 7.87 2.12 -2.67
N PRO A 56 7.47 2.47 -1.43
CA PRO A 56 8.40 2.65 -0.32
C PRO A 56 8.99 1.32 0.17
N THR A 57 8.75 0.20 -0.51
CA THR A 57 9.28 -1.13 -0.18
C THR A 57 10.36 -1.61 -1.16
N LYS A 58 10.60 -0.86 -2.23
CA LYS A 58 11.62 -1.16 -3.23
C LYS A 58 13.03 -1.33 -2.63
N ASP A 59 13.73 -2.41 -2.97
CA ASP A 59 15.15 -2.66 -2.60
C ASP A 59 15.41 -2.85 -1.09
N LEU A 60 14.37 -3.17 -0.30
CA LEU A 60 14.53 -3.60 1.10
C LEU A 60 14.30 -5.10 1.25
N ASP A 61 14.94 -5.68 2.26
CA ASP A 61 14.69 -7.05 2.68
C ASP A 61 13.29 -7.20 3.29
N ALA A 62 12.83 -8.44 3.45
CA ALA A 62 11.48 -8.75 3.92
C ALA A 62 11.18 -8.18 5.31
N LEU A 63 12.15 -8.21 6.23
CA LEU A 63 11.95 -7.72 7.60
C LEU A 63 11.89 -6.19 7.63
N SER A 64 12.85 -5.53 6.98
CA SER A 64 12.86 -4.06 6.86
C SER A 64 11.58 -3.53 6.20
N ASN A 65 11.08 -4.22 5.18
CA ASN A 65 9.82 -3.87 4.52
C ASN A 65 8.63 -3.90 5.47
N TYR A 66 8.49 -5.00 6.21
CA TYR A 66 7.40 -5.14 7.17
C TYR A 66 7.49 -4.08 8.27
N GLN A 67 8.69 -3.88 8.85
CA GLN A 67 8.92 -2.87 9.90
C GLN A 67 8.58 -1.46 9.43
N LEU A 68 8.96 -1.11 8.20
CA LEU A 68 8.67 0.19 7.62
C LEU A 68 7.17 0.44 7.50
N ILE A 69 6.44 -0.49 6.85
CA ILE A 69 4.99 -0.35 6.65
C ILE A 69 4.24 -0.41 7.98
N TYR A 70 4.66 -1.27 8.90
CA TYR A 70 4.08 -1.37 10.24
C TYR A 70 4.22 -0.06 11.01
N SER A 71 5.43 0.49 11.07
CA SER A 71 5.71 1.77 11.76
C SER A 71 4.88 2.90 11.14
N LEU A 72 4.83 2.96 9.80
CA LEU A 72 4.01 3.93 9.09
C LEU A 72 2.53 3.76 9.43
N ASN A 73 2.00 2.54 9.40
CA ASN A 73 0.60 2.25 9.74
C ASN A 73 0.23 2.69 11.17
N CYS A 74 1.09 2.37 12.14
CA CYS A 74 0.92 2.78 13.53
C CYS A 74 0.94 4.31 13.68
N TYR A 75 1.88 4.99 13.01
CA TYR A 75 1.97 6.45 13.03
C TYR A 75 0.70 7.10 12.47
N MET A 76 0.28 6.68 11.27
CA MET A 76 -0.90 7.23 10.58
C MET A 76 -2.17 7.04 11.41
N LYS A 77 -2.34 5.87 12.04
CA LYS A 77 -3.47 5.60 12.95
C LYS A 77 -3.46 6.51 14.17
N ARG A 78 -2.29 6.68 14.81
CA ARG A 78 -2.13 7.50 16.02
C ARG A 78 -2.39 8.98 15.75
N CYS A 79 -1.89 9.48 14.62
CA CYS A 79 -1.99 10.90 14.26
C CYS A 79 -3.24 11.22 13.44
N HIS A 80 -4.11 10.23 13.14
CA HIS A 80 -5.27 10.40 12.26
C HIS A 80 -4.89 11.03 10.91
N ARG A 81 -3.88 10.44 10.25
CA ARG A 81 -3.37 10.86 8.93
C ARG A 81 -3.64 9.77 7.89
N ILE A 82 -3.55 10.15 6.61
CA ILE A 82 -3.74 9.22 5.49
C ILE A 82 -2.41 8.98 4.79
N ALA A 83 -2.08 7.72 4.56
CA ALA A 83 -0.99 7.32 3.67
C ALA A 83 -1.55 6.57 2.46
N LEU A 84 -1.30 7.06 1.25
CA LEU A 84 -1.54 6.36 0.01
C LEU A 84 -0.22 5.77 -0.47
N ILE A 85 -0.19 4.46 -0.69
CA ILE A 85 1.03 3.73 -1.02
C ILE A 85 0.79 2.94 -2.30
N SER A 86 1.60 3.17 -3.34
CA SER A 86 1.69 2.24 -4.47
C SER A 86 2.61 1.07 -4.06
N LEU A 87 2.21 -0.17 -4.35
CA LEU A 87 3.03 -1.35 -4.09
C LEU A 87 3.05 -2.22 -5.34
N ARG A 88 4.25 -2.61 -5.78
CA ARG A 88 4.42 -3.47 -6.96
C ARG A 88 4.03 -4.92 -6.72
N CYS A 89 4.34 -5.46 -5.53
CA CYS A 89 4.00 -6.83 -5.17
C CYS A 89 3.77 -6.90 -3.64
N PRO A 90 2.51 -6.75 -3.18
CA PRO A 90 2.22 -6.74 -1.75
C PRO A 90 2.40 -8.13 -1.15
N ARG A 91 3.33 -8.26 -0.21
CA ARG A 91 3.48 -9.46 0.61
C ARG A 91 2.24 -9.69 1.49
N SER A 92 2.02 -10.93 1.92
CA SER A 92 0.85 -11.31 2.72
C SER A 92 0.82 -10.64 4.10
N ASP A 93 1.98 -10.42 4.71
CA ASP A 93 2.16 -9.69 5.96
C ASP A 93 1.79 -8.20 5.83
N ILE A 94 2.24 -7.56 4.74
CA ILE A 94 1.93 -6.16 4.41
C ILE A 94 0.45 -5.99 4.05
N TYR A 95 -0.12 -6.94 3.31
CA TYR A 95 -1.54 -6.94 2.92
C TYR A 95 -2.47 -6.81 4.14
N GLN A 96 -2.15 -7.50 5.25
CA GLN A 96 -2.94 -7.45 6.48
C GLN A 96 -2.92 -6.08 7.17
N LEU A 97 -1.91 -5.25 6.90
CA LEU A 97 -1.79 -3.91 7.48
C LEU A 97 -2.62 -2.86 6.73
N MET A 98 -3.02 -3.15 5.48
CA MET A 98 -3.75 -2.22 4.62
C MET A 98 -5.21 -2.10 5.04
N SER A 99 -5.67 -0.88 5.29
CA SER A 99 -7.08 -0.61 5.62
C SER A 99 -7.99 -0.68 4.38
N ARG A 100 -7.50 -0.17 3.26
CA ARG A 100 -8.17 -0.16 1.95
C ARG A 100 -7.17 -0.52 0.86
N ILE A 101 -7.67 -1.15 -0.20
CA ILE A 101 -6.89 -1.53 -1.38
C ILE A 101 -7.63 -1.05 -2.62
N THR A 102 -6.84 -0.55 -3.58
CA THR A 102 -7.30 -0.22 -4.91
C THR A 102 -6.43 -0.96 -5.91
N ILE A 103 -7.06 -1.70 -6.82
CA ILE A 103 -6.39 -2.43 -7.91
C ILE A 103 -6.76 -1.73 -9.21
N LEU A 104 -5.74 -1.40 -10.00
CA LEU A 104 -5.89 -0.68 -11.26
C LEU A 104 -5.50 -1.58 -12.43
N PHE A 105 -6.21 -1.42 -13.55
CA PHE A 105 -5.89 -2.02 -14.84
C PHE A 105 -5.90 -0.92 -15.91
N TYR A 106 -4.75 -0.60 -16.50
CA TYR A 106 -4.62 0.48 -17.49
C TYR A 106 -5.27 1.83 -17.11
N GLY A 107 -5.21 2.19 -15.82
CA GLY A 107 -5.80 3.42 -15.30
C GLY A 107 -7.25 3.29 -14.84
N GLU A 108 -7.92 2.20 -15.18
CA GLU A 108 -9.29 1.90 -14.73
C GLU A 108 -9.29 1.17 -13.38
N VAL A 109 -10.33 1.40 -12.58
CA VAL A 109 -10.46 0.77 -11.25
C VAL A 109 -11.10 -0.61 -11.40
N MET A 110 -10.32 -1.65 -11.14
CA MET A 110 -10.81 -3.04 -11.11
C MET A 110 -11.44 -3.39 -9.75
N TYR A 111 -10.93 -2.81 -8.67
CA TYR A 111 -11.50 -2.91 -7.34
C TYR A 111 -11.03 -1.73 -6.49
N SER A 112 -11.91 -1.18 -5.65
CA SER A 112 -11.52 -0.21 -4.62
C SER A 112 -12.42 -0.35 -3.40
N GLY A 113 -11.84 -0.69 -2.25
CA GLY A 113 -12.64 -0.98 -1.07
C GLY A 113 -11.81 -1.28 0.17
N GLN A 114 -12.49 -1.59 1.28
CA GLN A 114 -11.81 -2.08 2.47
C GLN A 114 -11.23 -3.46 2.20
N THR A 115 -10.03 -3.72 2.72
CA THR A 115 -9.31 -4.98 2.50
C THR A 115 -10.13 -6.21 2.90
N LYS A 116 -10.88 -6.11 4.02
CA LYS A 116 -11.74 -7.18 4.53
C LYS A 116 -12.88 -7.60 3.58
N TYR A 117 -13.33 -6.72 2.68
CA TYR A 117 -14.44 -7.00 1.76
C TYR A 117 -13.99 -7.50 0.39
N MET A 118 -12.68 -7.47 0.11
CA MET A 118 -12.14 -7.83 -1.21
C MET A 118 -12.43 -9.29 -1.55
N LEU A 119 -12.15 -10.21 -0.62
CA LEU A 119 -12.42 -11.64 -0.81
C LEU A 119 -13.90 -11.95 -1.05
N SER A 120 -14.80 -11.30 -0.30
CA SER A 120 -16.24 -11.48 -0.48
C SER A 120 -16.73 -10.96 -1.83
N TYR A 121 -16.24 -9.79 -2.25
CA TYR A 121 -16.60 -9.19 -3.54
C TYR A 121 -16.20 -10.11 -4.70
N PHE A 122 -14.92 -10.49 -4.78
CA PHE A 122 -14.43 -11.34 -5.86
C PHE A 122 -15.10 -12.72 -5.89
N ARG A 123 -15.43 -13.30 -4.73
CA ARG A 123 -16.23 -14.53 -4.65
C ARG A 123 -17.63 -14.36 -5.26
N GLN A 124 -18.31 -13.24 -4.99
CA GLN A 124 -19.65 -12.97 -5.52
C GLN A 124 -19.68 -12.81 -7.04
N ILE A 125 -18.63 -12.23 -7.63
CA ILE A 125 -18.52 -12.06 -9.09
C ILE A 125 -17.91 -13.29 -9.81
N GLY A 126 -17.67 -14.39 -9.09
CA GLY A 126 -17.23 -15.66 -9.68
C GLY A 126 -15.72 -15.87 -9.76
N PHE A 127 -14.91 -15.09 -9.03
CA PHE A 127 -13.45 -15.18 -9.01
C PHE A 127 -12.91 -15.45 -7.58
N PRO A 128 -13.22 -16.60 -6.97
CA PRO A 128 -12.73 -16.90 -5.63
C PRO A 128 -11.20 -17.12 -5.61
N CYS A 129 -10.49 -16.43 -4.72
CA CYS A 129 -9.08 -16.71 -4.45
C CYS A 129 -8.90 -18.12 -3.85
N PRO A 130 -7.91 -18.91 -4.32
CA PRO A 130 -7.52 -20.17 -3.69
C PRO A 130 -7.04 -19.97 -2.24
N SER A 131 -7.27 -20.96 -1.38
CA SER A 131 -7.00 -20.86 0.07
C SER A 131 -5.52 -20.67 0.43
N ASN A 132 -4.60 -21.15 -0.41
CA ASN A 132 -3.16 -21.12 -0.16
C ASN A 132 -2.45 -19.97 -0.89
N GLU A 133 -3.21 -19.07 -1.53
CA GLU A 133 -2.66 -17.94 -2.25
C GLU A 133 -2.82 -16.64 -1.47
N ASN A 134 -1.87 -15.72 -1.69
CA ASN A 134 -2.00 -14.36 -1.19
C ASN A 134 -3.07 -13.63 -2.00
N PRO A 135 -4.20 -13.20 -1.40
CA PRO A 135 -5.29 -12.58 -2.14
C PRO A 135 -4.86 -11.34 -2.93
N ALA A 136 -3.95 -10.54 -2.38
CA ALA A 136 -3.51 -9.32 -3.05
C ALA A 136 -2.70 -9.63 -4.31
N VAL A 137 -1.83 -10.65 -4.27
CA VAL A 137 -1.05 -11.08 -5.43
C VAL A 137 -1.92 -11.81 -6.45
N TYR A 138 -2.85 -12.65 -5.98
CA TYR A 138 -3.79 -13.34 -6.86
C TYR A 138 -4.66 -12.35 -7.64
N TYR A 139 -5.31 -11.39 -6.98
CA TYR A 139 -6.14 -10.42 -7.70
C TYR A 139 -5.31 -9.44 -8.54
N LEU A 140 -4.07 -9.13 -8.14
CA LEU A 140 -3.15 -8.37 -8.98
C LEU A 140 -2.75 -9.13 -10.25
N SER A 141 -2.59 -10.46 -10.18
CA SER A 141 -2.28 -11.27 -11.36
C SER A 141 -3.44 -11.28 -12.37
N LEU A 142 -4.71 -11.24 -11.90
CA LEU A 142 -5.88 -11.07 -12.76
C LEU A 142 -5.90 -9.70 -13.47
N ALA A 143 -5.23 -8.69 -12.89
CA ALA A 143 -5.03 -7.36 -13.46
C ALA A 143 -3.73 -7.25 -14.29
N THR A 144 -2.99 -8.34 -14.50
CA THR A 144 -1.74 -8.35 -15.26
C THR A 144 -1.95 -9.04 -16.61
N ILE A 145 -1.41 -8.47 -17.69
CA ILE A 145 -1.47 -9.08 -19.02
C ILE A 145 -0.33 -10.08 -19.20
N ASP A 146 -0.67 -11.30 -19.61
CA ASP A 146 0.29 -12.30 -20.07
C ASP A 146 0.65 -12.03 -21.54
N ARG A 147 1.93 -11.75 -21.82
CA ARG A 147 2.44 -11.40 -23.16
C ARG A 147 3.19 -12.55 -23.83
N GLU A 148 3.20 -13.76 -23.27
CA GLU A 148 3.95 -14.89 -23.84
C GLU A 148 3.42 -15.32 -25.21
N THR A 149 2.11 -15.29 -25.41
CA THR A 149 1.47 -15.66 -26.68
C THR A 149 0.31 -14.72 -27.00
N SER A 150 0.01 -14.52 -28.28
CA SER A 150 -1.13 -13.69 -28.73
C SER A 150 -2.48 -14.20 -28.23
N GLN A 151 -2.59 -15.50 -27.92
CA GLN A 151 -3.80 -16.07 -27.33
C GLN A 151 -3.94 -15.67 -25.87
N ARG A 152 -2.93 -15.92 -25.04
CA ARG A 152 -2.95 -15.56 -23.61
C ARG A 152 -3.04 -14.04 -23.38
N TYR A 153 -2.46 -13.25 -24.28
CA TYR A 153 -2.63 -11.80 -24.28
C TYR A 153 -4.10 -11.40 -24.37
N ARG A 154 -4.83 -11.96 -25.35
CA ARG A 154 -6.26 -11.66 -25.53
C ARG A 154 -7.09 -12.15 -24.35
N GLU A 155 -6.85 -13.38 -23.89
CA GLU A 155 -7.59 -13.97 -22.77
C GLU A 155 -7.40 -13.17 -21.47
N SER A 156 -6.16 -12.82 -21.13
CA SER A 156 -5.86 -12.02 -19.92
C SER A 156 -6.42 -10.59 -20.02
N GLN A 157 -6.34 -9.97 -21.21
CA GLN A 157 -6.91 -8.65 -21.45
C GLN A 157 -8.44 -8.66 -21.33
N ASP A 158 -9.14 -9.60 -21.96
CA ASP A 158 -10.59 -9.71 -21.92
C ASP A 158 -11.10 -9.98 -20.50
N GLN A 159 -10.38 -10.82 -19.75
CA GLN A 159 -10.69 -11.08 -18.35
C GLN A 159 -10.56 -9.83 -17.48
N ALA A 160 -9.46 -9.08 -17.61
CA ALA A 160 -9.25 -7.86 -16.83
C ALA A 160 -10.30 -6.78 -17.17
N ILE A 161 -10.62 -6.59 -18.46
CA ILE A 161 -11.69 -5.68 -18.91
C ILE A 161 -13.04 -6.11 -18.33
N LYS A 162 -13.34 -7.41 -18.32
CA LYS A 162 -14.57 -7.93 -17.70
C LYS A 162 -14.64 -7.58 -16.21
N LEU A 163 -13.54 -7.72 -15.46
CA LEU A 163 -13.49 -7.39 -14.04
C LEU A 163 -13.71 -5.90 -13.78
N VAL A 164 -13.10 -5.02 -14.60
CA VAL A 164 -13.33 -3.57 -14.54
C VAL A 164 -14.82 -3.25 -14.76
N ASN A 165 -15.42 -3.78 -15.81
CA ASN A 165 -16.85 -3.55 -16.11
C ASN A 165 -17.77 -4.02 -14.99
N LEU A 166 -17.49 -5.19 -14.40
CA LEU A 166 -18.26 -5.69 -13.25
C LEU A 166 -18.18 -4.75 -12.05
N PHE A 167 -17.00 -4.20 -11.77
CA PHE A 167 -16.81 -3.26 -10.66
C PHE A 167 -17.49 -1.92 -10.90
N MET A 168 -17.44 -1.38 -12.13
CA MET A 168 -18.15 -0.15 -12.49
C MET A 168 -19.66 -0.30 -12.25
N VAL A 169 -20.26 -1.42 -12.70
CA VAL A 169 -21.70 -1.67 -12.51
C VAL A 169 -22.07 -1.90 -11.03
N SER A 170 -21.17 -2.46 -10.21
CA SER A 170 -21.42 -2.56 -8.77
C SER A 170 -21.27 -1.22 -8.04
N SER A 171 -20.25 -0.44 -8.39
CA SER A 171 -19.99 0.83 -7.72
C SER A 171 -21.06 1.88 -8.01
N GLU A 172 -21.61 1.92 -9.22
CA GLU A 172 -22.76 2.78 -9.54
C GLU A 172 -24.02 2.48 -8.70
N ARG A 173 -24.20 1.23 -8.25
CA ARG A 173 -25.31 0.86 -7.36
C ARG A 173 -25.08 1.33 -5.93
N ASP A 174 -23.83 1.33 -5.47
CA ASP A 174 -23.47 1.82 -4.14
C ASP A 174 -23.52 3.36 -4.05
N PHE A 175 -23.13 4.08 -5.11
CA PHE A 175 -23.23 5.54 -5.15
C PHE A 175 -24.68 6.05 -5.19
N ARG A 176 -25.60 5.31 -5.82
CA ARG A 176 -27.05 5.65 -5.81
C ARG A 176 -27.72 5.41 -4.46
N ASN A 177 -27.08 4.64 -3.58
CA ASN A 177 -27.57 4.31 -2.23
C ASN A 177 -26.80 5.04 -1.12
N CYS A 178 -25.94 6.01 -1.46
CA CYS A 178 -25.37 6.90 -0.45
C CYS A 178 -26.45 7.90 0.02
N PRO A 179 -26.70 8.02 1.34
CA PRO A 179 -27.65 8.99 1.88
C PRO A 179 -27.21 10.44 1.63
#